data_AF-A0A6P7Y2P5-F1
#
_entry.id   AF-A0A6P7Y2P5-F1
#
_cell.length_a   1.000
_cell.length_b   1.000
_cell.length_c   1.000
_cell.angle_alpha   90.00
_cell.angle_beta   90.00
_cell.angle_gamma   90.00
#
_symmetry.space_group_name_H-M   'P 1'
#
loop_
_entity.id
_entity.type
_entity.pdbx_description
1 polymer ?
#
loop_
_entity_poly.entity_id
_entity_poly.type
_entity_poly.pdbx_seq_one_letter_code
_entity_poly.pdbx_strand_id
1 'polypeptide(L)'
;MEEWRAALNGKAHGEEQRGSPAVAGMATTTTSLLCLQENVGDAKEETLEKAQELFQLCDKEEKGFITKQDMQRLQHELPLTSEQLESVFDSLDQGNNGYLTPVEFSMGLGKFIGMGDLRREETFESGWSDEQDQVDDEEQEERRFCAMMEQLGASQVFGGQSEVRDLWAQLRNEHPELLDNFEEFLFRVSSYIQEVHDEKESVEQVLKRKETDHDREVRRLYEEMEQQIKTEKERLLYQDSMKHRGTNTLLQKELKNREQELESIIAGQKQLEQQLQALNSEQVETRVQNVRLRHLNEELQEQLERSKRELEIAQNHLRQLHEEENQEQERKDRDVFRVSRNMQKEKQSLLRQLELLREMNKKLRDERDAFEAKKLLNLRARAVLVKHNANCFSCCRCCHHLRHAESLHCHMDHLSPQHPGLSHATSGADCP
;
A
#
# COMPACT_ATOMS: atom_id res chain seq x y z
N MET A 1 -17.32 -13.06 0.55
CA MET A 1 -17.41 -11.94 -0.41
C MET A 1 -17.13 -12.46 -1.82
N GLU A 2 -18.02 -13.25 -2.43
CA GLU A 2 -17.67 -14.02 -3.65
C GLU A 2 -18.78 -14.06 -4.74
N GLU A 3 -19.73 -13.13 -4.75
CA GLU A 3 -20.88 -13.18 -5.69
C GLU A 3 -20.84 -12.17 -6.86
N TRP A 4 -19.83 -11.29 -6.95
CA TRP A 4 -19.82 -10.16 -7.91
C TRP A 4 -18.76 -10.24 -9.03
N ARG A 5 -18.23 -11.43 -9.35
CA ARG A 5 -17.22 -11.62 -10.42
C ARG A 5 -17.75 -12.27 -11.71
N ALA A 6 -19.06 -12.39 -11.89
CA ALA A 6 -19.67 -13.08 -13.04
C ALA A 6 -20.22 -12.18 -14.18
N ALA A 7 -20.24 -10.85 -14.01
CA ALA A 7 -21.03 -9.93 -14.84
C ALA A 7 -20.27 -9.27 -16.03
N LEU A 8 -18.99 -9.56 -16.24
CA LEU A 8 -18.14 -8.90 -17.25
C LEU A 8 -17.36 -9.89 -18.12
N ASN A 9 -18.06 -10.80 -18.80
CA ASN A 9 -17.55 -11.43 -20.01
C ASN A 9 -18.71 -11.69 -20.98
N GLY A 10 -18.63 -11.08 -22.17
CA GLY A 10 -19.72 -11.09 -23.15
C GLY A 10 -19.91 -12.44 -23.83
N LYS A 11 -21.16 -12.78 -24.14
CA LYS A 11 -21.50 -13.94 -24.98
C LYS A 11 -22.38 -13.50 -26.15
N ALA A 12 -21.75 -12.88 -27.14
CA ALA A 12 -22.40 -12.55 -28.41
C ALA A 12 -22.38 -13.79 -29.31
N HIS A 13 -23.52 -14.48 -29.41
CA HIS A 13 -23.76 -15.47 -30.46
C HIS A 13 -25.19 -15.28 -30.96
N GLY A 14 -25.29 -14.74 -32.17
CA GLY A 14 -26.51 -14.48 -32.90
C GLY A 14 -26.21 -14.65 -34.38
N GLU A 15 -26.76 -15.73 -34.91
CA GLU A 15 -27.00 -16.10 -36.30
C GLU A 15 -27.13 -14.93 -37.31
N GLU A 16 -26.57 -15.08 -38.52
CA GLU A 16 -27.38 -15.62 -39.63
C GLU A 16 -26.47 -16.14 -40.78
N GLN A 17 -26.78 -17.33 -41.31
CA GLN A 17 -26.22 -17.80 -42.59
C GLN A 17 -27.30 -17.71 -43.67
N ARG A 18 -27.04 -16.98 -44.76
CA ARG A 18 -27.88 -17.02 -45.95
C ARG A 18 -27.04 -16.80 -47.21
N GLY A 19 -26.85 -17.86 -47.99
CA GLY A 19 -26.08 -17.83 -49.24
C GLY A 19 -26.96 -17.63 -50.47
N SER A 20 -26.37 -17.15 -51.56
CA SER A 20 -26.92 -17.24 -52.92
C SER A 20 -25.79 -17.18 -53.97
N PRO A 21 -26.01 -17.66 -55.21
CA PRO A 21 -24.94 -18.24 -56.02
C PRO A 21 -24.37 -17.31 -57.10
N ALA A 22 -23.32 -17.79 -57.76
CA ALA A 22 -22.72 -17.16 -58.93
C ALA A 22 -23.63 -17.21 -60.17
N VAL A 23 -23.44 -16.23 -61.06
CA VAL A 23 -23.91 -16.24 -62.46
C VAL A 23 -22.74 -15.77 -63.34
N ALA A 24 -22.50 -16.45 -64.46
CA ALA A 24 -21.50 -16.06 -65.47
C ALA A 24 -22.22 -15.48 -66.71
N GLY A 25 -21.62 -14.51 -67.41
CA GLY A 25 -22.39 -13.69 -68.36
C GLY A 25 -21.64 -12.87 -69.41
N MET A 26 -20.68 -13.47 -70.12
CA MET A 26 -20.19 -13.03 -71.46
C MET A 26 -19.43 -11.70 -71.55
N ALA A 27 -18.77 -11.49 -72.69
CA ALA A 27 -17.95 -10.32 -73.01
C ALA A 27 -18.45 -9.63 -74.29
N THR A 28 -18.08 -8.37 -74.48
CA THR A 28 -18.16 -7.69 -75.78
C THR A 28 -16.81 -7.04 -76.10
N THR A 29 -16.22 -7.43 -77.23
CA THR A 29 -15.01 -6.81 -77.79
C THR A 29 -15.41 -5.58 -78.60
N THR A 30 -14.65 -4.49 -78.52
CA THR A 30 -14.72 -3.41 -79.53
C THR A 30 -13.31 -2.89 -79.80
N THR A 31 -13.03 -2.63 -81.08
CA THR A 31 -11.68 -2.47 -81.62
C THR A 31 -11.36 -1.02 -81.96
N SER A 32 -10.16 -0.54 -81.59
CA SER A 32 -9.41 0.57 -82.19
C SER A 32 -7.97 0.45 -81.67
N LEU A 33 -6.91 0.22 -82.46
CA LEU A 33 -6.69 0.31 -83.91
C LEU A 33 -6.65 1.75 -84.46
N LEU A 34 -5.56 2.45 -84.13
CA LEU A 34 -4.86 3.33 -85.07
C LEU A 34 -3.38 2.89 -85.13
N CYS A 35 -2.71 3.25 -86.22
CA CYS A 35 -1.42 2.68 -86.59
C CYS A 35 -0.26 3.67 -86.52
N LEU A 36 0.93 3.11 -86.27
CA LEU A 36 2.27 3.54 -86.71
C LEU A 36 2.34 4.79 -87.63
N GLN A 37 2.71 5.91 -87.03
CA GLN A 37 3.70 6.93 -87.44
C GLN A 37 3.79 7.91 -86.24
N GLU A 38 4.93 8.50 -85.87
CA GLU A 38 5.95 9.15 -86.70
C GLU A 38 7.39 8.92 -86.19
N ASN A 39 8.28 8.39 -87.05
CA ASN A 39 9.71 8.43 -86.80
C ASN A 39 10.24 9.87 -86.97
N VAL A 40 10.41 10.59 -85.86
CA VAL A 40 11.36 11.72 -85.65
C VAL A 40 11.28 12.26 -84.20
N GLY A 41 10.16 12.09 -83.50
CA GLY A 41 10.02 12.45 -82.08
C GLY A 41 10.79 11.51 -81.12
N ASP A 42 10.82 10.23 -81.48
CA ASP A 42 11.38 9.09 -80.75
C ASP A 42 12.73 9.39 -80.04
N ALA A 43 13.70 9.97 -80.75
CA ALA A 43 15.02 10.29 -80.21
C ALA A 43 15.06 11.37 -79.10
N LYS A 44 13.98 12.15 -78.90
CA LYS A 44 13.84 13.06 -77.76
C LYS A 44 13.17 12.36 -76.58
N GLU A 45 12.12 11.60 -76.86
CA GLU A 45 11.34 10.88 -75.86
C GLU A 45 12.22 9.80 -75.20
N GLU A 46 12.91 8.98 -76.00
CA GLU A 46 13.87 7.96 -75.52
C GLU A 46 15.01 8.56 -74.66
N THR A 47 15.46 9.79 -74.95
CA THR A 47 16.47 10.47 -74.11
C THR A 47 15.90 11.05 -72.82
N LEU A 48 14.63 11.45 -72.80
CA LEU A 48 13.94 11.91 -71.60
C LEU A 48 13.54 10.74 -70.70
N GLU A 49 13.14 9.61 -71.27
CA GLU A 49 12.89 8.35 -70.56
C GLU A 49 14.17 7.84 -69.90
N LYS A 50 15.28 7.74 -70.65
CA LYS A 50 16.60 7.38 -70.07
C LYS A 50 17.08 8.35 -68.99
N ALA A 51 16.73 9.64 -69.09
CA ALA A 51 17.00 10.61 -68.02
C ALA A 51 16.13 10.35 -66.78
N GLN A 52 14.88 9.93 -66.94
CA GLN A 52 13.99 9.56 -65.83
C GLN A 52 14.38 8.22 -65.18
N GLU A 53 14.82 7.23 -65.96
CA GLU A 53 15.40 5.97 -65.45
C GLU A 53 16.66 6.24 -64.62
N LEU A 54 17.58 7.07 -65.13
CA LEU A 54 18.78 7.49 -64.39
C LEU A 54 18.43 8.27 -63.12
N PHE A 55 17.37 9.09 -63.14
CA PHE A 55 16.89 9.78 -61.94
C PHE A 55 16.40 8.79 -60.88
N GLN A 56 15.60 7.79 -61.27
CA GLN A 56 15.12 6.74 -60.36
C GLN A 56 16.26 5.84 -59.84
N LEU A 57 17.30 5.60 -60.64
CA LEU A 57 18.51 4.89 -60.21
C LEU A 57 19.34 5.67 -59.17
N CYS A 58 19.27 7.00 -59.17
CA CYS A 58 19.85 7.83 -58.12
C CYS A 58 18.96 7.84 -56.87
N ASP A 59 17.68 8.15 -57.03
CA ASP A 59 16.71 8.34 -55.94
C ASP A 59 16.03 7.04 -55.51
N LYS A 60 16.84 6.07 -55.08
CA LYS A 60 16.41 4.78 -54.51
C LYS A 60 15.65 4.90 -53.17
N GLU A 61 15.29 6.12 -52.76
CA GLU A 61 14.56 6.46 -51.52
C GLU A 61 13.28 7.27 -51.80
N GLU A 62 12.87 7.44 -53.08
CA GLU A 62 11.65 8.13 -53.54
C GLU A 62 11.45 9.56 -52.97
N LYS A 63 12.54 10.31 -52.81
CA LYS A 63 12.54 11.68 -52.24
C LYS A 63 11.99 12.74 -53.18
N GLY A 64 12.05 12.50 -54.50
CA GLY A 64 11.79 13.49 -55.55
C GLY A 64 12.96 14.44 -55.81
N PHE A 65 14.15 14.18 -55.27
CA PHE A 65 15.36 14.99 -55.48
C PHE A 65 16.64 14.18 -55.23
N ILE A 66 17.69 14.45 -56.01
CA ILE A 66 18.99 13.78 -55.89
C ILE A 66 19.95 14.66 -55.08
N THR A 67 20.55 14.12 -54.02
CA THR A 67 21.61 14.79 -53.26
C THR A 67 23.00 14.51 -53.85
N LYS A 68 24.02 15.30 -53.49
CA LYS A 68 25.42 14.98 -53.84
C LYS A 68 25.85 13.57 -53.40
N GLN A 69 25.35 13.11 -52.25
CA GLN A 69 25.65 11.76 -51.73
C GLN A 69 24.95 10.66 -52.56
N ASP A 70 23.77 10.94 -53.12
CA ASP A 70 23.07 10.01 -54.00
C ASP A 70 23.77 9.91 -55.37
N MET A 71 24.27 11.03 -55.91
CA MET A 71 25.09 11.04 -57.13
C MET A 71 26.40 10.23 -56.96
N GLN A 72 27.03 10.30 -55.79
CA GLN A 72 28.20 9.47 -55.46
C GLN A 72 27.90 7.95 -55.45
N ARG A 73 26.64 7.52 -55.20
CA ARG A 73 26.27 6.09 -55.24
C ARG A 73 26.40 5.50 -56.65
N LEU A 74 26.33 6.31 -57.71
CA LEU A 74 26.56 5.88 -59.09
C LEU A 74 28.02 5.50 -59.40
N GLN A 75 28.98 5.74 -58.50
CA GLN A 75 30.39 5.36 -58.68
C GLN A 75 30.61 3.84 -58.90
N HIS A 76 29.61 3.01 -58.57
CA HIS A 76 29.64 1.56 -58.81
C HIS A 76 28.88 1.13 -60.09
N GLU A 77 28.08 2.02 -60.68
CA GLU A 77 27.22 1.72 -61.84
C GLU A 77 27.70 2.45 -63.12
N LEU A 78 28.47 3.54 -62.98
CA LEU A 78 29.10 4.29 -64.07
C LEU A 78 30.63 4.37 -63.91
N PRO A 79 31.42 4.38 -65.01
CA PRO A 79 32.89 4.45 -64.98
C PRO A 79 33.39 5.89 -64.75
N LEU A 80 32.99 6.51 -63.64
CA LEU A 80 33.36 7.87 -63.23
C LEU A 80 33.90 7.89 -61.79
N THR A 81 34.79 8.84 -61.50
CA THR A 81 35.29 9.07 -60.13
C THR A 81 34.35 9.98 -59.33
N SER A 82 34.43 9.94 -57.98
CA SER A 82 33.63 10.83 -57.11
C SER A 82 33.78 12.30 -57.48
N GLU A 83 35.02 12.75 -57.72
CA GLU A 83 35.34 14.13 -58.12
C GLU A 83 34.68 14.52 -59.46
N GLN A 84 34.53 13.58 -60.40
CA GLN A 84 33.82 13.80 -61.66
C GLN A 84 32.31 13.81 -61.47
N LEU A 85 31.75 12.94 -60.63
CA LEU A 85 30.32 12.91 -60.30
C LEU A 85 29.89 14.19 -59.54
N GLU A 86 30.75 14.71 -58.66
CA GLU A 86 30.58 15.99 -57.98
C GLU A 86 30.66 17.16 -58.97
N SER A 87 31.62 17.17 -59.91
CA SER A 87 31.68 18.18 -60.97
C SER A 87 30.50 18.12 -61.95
N VAL A 88 29.91 16.94 -62.18
CA VAL A 88 28.67 16.81 -62.96
C VAL A 88 27.49 17.36 -62.17
N PHE A 89 27.37 17.02 -60.88
CA PHE A 89 26.33 17.57 -60.01
C PHE A 89 26.34 19.10 -60.00
N ASP A 90 27.52 19.71 -59.79
CA ASP A 90 27.68 21.17 -59.76
C ASP A 90 27.51 21.85 -61.14
N SER A 91 27.46 21.07 -62.23
CA SER A 91 27.08 21.58 -63.57
C SER A 91 25.57 21.49 -63.86
N LEU A 92 24.86 20.62 -63.12
CA LEU A 92 23.41 20.45 -63.23
C LEU A 92 22.66 21.36 -62.24
N ASP A 93 23.20 21.55 -61.02
CA ASP A 93 22.66 22.40 -59.96
C ASP A 93 22.88 23.89 -60.26
N GLN A 94 22.16 24.39 -61.27
CA GLN A 94 22.11 25.81 -61.63
C GLN A 94 21.55 26.71 -60.50
N GLY A 95 20.99 26.12 -59.43
CA GLY A 95 20.51 26.83 -58.25
C GLY A 95 21.55 26.96 -57.12
N ASN A 96 22.66 26.21 -57.16
CA ASN A 96 23.53 25.92 -56.01
C ASN A 96 22.73 25.54 -54.74
N ASN A 97 21.63 24.81 -54.92
CA ASN A 97 20.68 24.49 -53.85
C ASN A 97 21.05 23.20 -53.08
N GLY A 98 21.95 22.37 -53.62
CA GLY A 98 22.41 21.10 -53.05
C GLY A 98 21.56 19.86 -53.40
N TYR A 99 20.51 20.03 -54.23
CA TYR A 99 19.44 19.06 -54.48
C TYR A 99 18.89 19.17 -55.92
N LEU A 100 19.24 18.24 -56.81
CA LEU A 100 18.74 18.23 -58.19
C LEU A 100 17.28 17.74 -58.25
N THR A 101 16.37 18.56 -58.76
CA THR A 101 15.01 18.14 -59.10
C THR A 101 14.96 17.37 -60.43
N PRO A 102 13.89 16.59 -60.73
CA PRO A 102 13.76 15.85 -61.99
C PRO A 102 13.81 16.76 -63.23
N VAL A 103 13.31 17.99 -63.10
CA VAL A 103 13.28 19.00 -64.17
C VAL A 103 14.68 19.56 -64.42
N GLU A 104 15.43 19.89 -63.37
CA GLU A 104 16.82 20.36 -63.51
C GLU A 104 17.73 19.27 -64.07
N PHE A 105 17.57 18.03 -63.61
CA PHE A 105 18.33 16.87 -64.10
C PHE A 105 18.07 16.62 -65.60
N SER A 106 16.80 16.52 -66.01
CA SER A 106 16.42 16.26 -67.41
C SER A 106 16.79 17.41 -68.35
N MET A 107 16.56 18.68 -67.95
CA MET A 107 16.95 19.85 -68.74
C MET A 107 18.47 20.04 -68.83
N GLY A 108 19.20 19.75 -67.75
CA GLY A 108 20.66 19.80 -67.73
C GLY A 108 21.30 18.71 -68.59
N LEU A 109 20.82 17.48 -68.47
CA LEU A 109 21.30 16.35 -69.27
C LEU A 109 20.97 16.53 -70.76
N GLY A 110 19.77 17.03 -71.10
CA GLY A 110 19.40 17.36 -72.48
C GLY A 110 20.24 18.47 -73.12
N LYS A 111 20.72 19.44 -72.34
CA LYS A 111 21.74 20.41 -72.79
C LYS A 111 23.09 19.72 -73.05
N PHE A 112 23.53 18.83 -72.17
CA PHE A 112 24.80 18.10 -72.29
C PHE A 112 24.84 17.11 -73.47
N ILE A 113 23.68 16.56 -73.85
CA ILE A 113 23.51 15.68 -75.03
C ILE A 113 23.43 16.47 -76.35
N GLY A 114 23.36 17.81 -76.30
CA GLY A 114 23.60 18.68 -77.46
C GLY A 114 22.39 18.97 -78.33
N MET A 115 21.18 19.02 -77.76
CA MET A 115 19.91 19.11 -78.53
C MET A 115 19.24 20.50 -78.51
N GLY A 116 20.00 21.59 -78.41
CA GLY A 116 19.43 22.95 -78.40
C GLY A 116 20.31 24.05 -79.00
N ASP A 117 20.00 24.46 -80.23
CA ASP A 117 19.44 25.79 -80.54
C ASP A 117 19.10 25.87 -82.05
N LEU A 118 17.82 26.12 -82.39
CA LEU A 118 17.39 26.28 -83.79
C LEU A 118 16.00 26.96 -83.97
N ARG A 119 15.65 27.97 -83.16
CA ARG A 119 14.52 28.89 -83.49
C ARG A 119 14.77 30.34 -83.08
N ARG A 120 15.24 31.15 -84.03
CA ARG A 120 15.09 32.61 -84.02
C ARG A 120 14.94 33.13 -85.46
N GLU A 121 13.72 33.30 -85.97
CA GLU A 121 12.82 34.47 -85.83
C GLU A 121 12.99 35.40 -87.04
N GLU A 122 12.01 35.40 -87.93
CA GLU A 122 11.99 36.19 -89.17
C GLU A 122 11.50 37.62 -88.90
N THR A 123 12.09 38.63 -89.53
CA THR A 123 11.49 39.97 -89.65
C THR A 123 12.12 40.76 -90.79
N PHE A 124 11.34 41.68 -91.40
CA PHE A 124 11.72 42.65 -92.45
C PHE A 124 12.00 42.05 -93.85
N GLU A 125 11.62 42.71 -94.96
CA GLU A 125 10.90 43.99 -95.12
C GLU A 125 10.01 43.96 -96.39
N SER A 126 8.94 44.77 -96.41
CA SER A 126 7.94 44.81 -97.48
C SER A 126 8.39 45.61 -98.70
N GLY A 127 8.40 44.97 -99.88
CA GLY A 127 8.57 45.64 -101.17
C GLY A 127 7.23 45.92 -101.84
N TRP A 128 6.82 47.19 -101.90
CA TRP A 128 5.66 47.63 -102.69
C TRP A 128 6.09 47.84 -104.15
N SER A 129 5.29 47.35 -105.10
CA SER A 129 5.33 47.74 -106.51
C SER A 129 3.92 48.05 -106.99
N ASP A 130 3.80 49.16 -107.70
CA ASP A 130 2.57 49.78 -108.17
C ASP A 130 2.33 49.41 -109.64
N GLU A 131 1.43 48.46 -109.89
CA GLU A 131 0.86 48.18 -111.23
C GLU A 131 -0.66 48.03 -111.11
N GLN A 132 -1.39 48.60 -112.07
CA GLN A 132 -2.76 49.11 -111.88
C GLN A 132 -3.75 48.58 -112.96
N ASP A 133 -5.06 48.69 -112.69
CA ASP A 133 -6.22 48.63 -113.64
C ASP A 133 -6.71 47.24 -114.16
N GLN A 134 -6.79 46.19 -113.31
CA GLN A 134 -7.74 45.06 -113.56
C GLN A 134 -8.50 44.48 -112.34
N VAL A 135 -8.23 44.90 -111.10
CA VAL A 135 -8.70 44.17 -109.88
C VAL A 135 -10.06 44.66 -109.33
N ASP A 136 -10.54 45.83 -109.75
CA ASP A 136 -11.66 46.52 -109.05
C ASP A 136 -13.00 45.77 -109.15
N ASP A 137 -13.30 45.08 -110.26
CA ASP A 137 -14.57 44.34 -110.39
C ASP A 137 -14.66 43.13 -109.45
N GLU A 138 -13.62 42.30 -109.32
CA GLU A 138 -13.65 41.10 -108.45
C GLU A 138 -13.79 41.47 -106.97
N GLU A 139 -13.02 42.47 -106.49
CA GLU A 139 -13.19 43.00 -105.13
C GLU A 139 -14.54 43.66 -104.94
N GLN A 140 -15.06 44.36 -105.95
CA GLN A 140 -16.36 45.02 -105.87
C GLN A 140 -17.53 44.01 -105.90
N GLU A 141 -17.38 42.85 -106.55
CA GLU A 141 -18.32 41.73 -106.45
C GLU A 141 -18.26 41.05 -105.09
N GLU A 142 -17.06 40.80 -104.54
CA GLU A 142 -16.88 40.24 -103.21
C GLU A 142 -17.49 41.14 -102.12
N ARG A 143 -17.26 42.47 -102.19
CA ARG A 143 -17.91 43.46 -101.31
C ARG A 143 -19.44 43.41 -101.40
N ARG A 144 -20.01 43.20 -102.59
CA ARG A 144 -21.48 43.07 -102.79
C ARG A 144 -22.01 41.76 -102.21
N PHE A 145 -21.29 40.64 -102.43
CA PHE A 145 -21.63 39.33 -101.87
C PHE A 145 -21.58 39.33 -100.33
N CYS A 146 -20.52 39.87 -99.73
CA CYS A 146 -20.40 39.99 -98.28
C CYS A 146 -21.52 40.87 -97.68
N ALA A 147 -21.84 42.01 -98.30
CA ALA A 147 -22.94 42.87 -97.85
C ALA A 147 -24.31 42.16 -97.92
N MET A 148 -24.55 41.33 -98.94
CA MET A 148 -25.72 40.47 -99.03
C MET A 148 -25.71 39.40 -97.92
N MET A 149 -24.60 38.67 -97.73
CA MET A 149 -24.46 37.65 -96.68
C MET A 149 -24.61 38.23 -95.26
N GLU A 150 -24.22 39.48 -95.03
CA GLU A 150 -24.49 40.21 -93.78
C GLU A 150 -25.97 40.60 -93.66
N GLN A 151 -26.57 41.16 -94.71
CA GLN A 151 -27.98 41.55 -94.74
C GLN A 151 -28.94 40.37 -94.53
N LEU A 152 -28.58 39.17 -95.00
CA LEU A 152 -29.36 37.93 -94.80
C LEU A 152 -29.05 37.21 -93.48
N GLY A 153 -28.08 37.68 -92.68
CA GLY A 153 -27.59 37.00 -91.47
C GLY A 153 -26.76 35.74 -91.74
N ALA A 154 -26.50 35.41 -93.01
CA ALA A 154 -25.84 34.20 -93.48
C ALA A 154 -24.32 34.15 -93.18
N SER A 155 -23.69 35.32 -92.99
CA SER A 155 -22.23 35.48 -92.90
C SER A 155 -21.55 34.61 -91.82
N GLN A 156 -22.20 34.37 -90.67
CA GLN A 156 -21.65 33.54 -89.58
C GLN A 156 -22.20 32.10 -89.57
N VAL A 157 -23.13 31.78 -90.48
CA VAL A 157 -23.87 30.50 -90.50
C VAL A 157 -23.21 29.48 -91.45
N PHE A 158 -22.72 29.93 -92.61
CA PHE A 158 -22.11 29.06 -93.61
C PHE A 158 -20.59 29.03 -93.52
N GLY A 159 -20.03 27.90 -93.09
CA GLY A 159 -18.59 27.64 -93.19
C GLY A 159 -18.19 27.29 -94.63
N GLY A 160 -17.33 28.11 -95.25
CA GLY A 160 -16.90 27.92 -96.64
C GLY A 160 -17.84 28.59 -97.65
N GLN A 161 -17.86 29.92 -97.67
CA GLN A 161 -18.82 30.69 -98.49
C GLN A 161 -18.54 30.68 -100.01
N SER A 162 -17.45 30.08 -100.48
CA SER A 162 -17.06 30.07 -101.91
C SER A 162 -18.12 29.44 -102.81
N GLU A 163 -18.67 28.30 -102.43
CA GLU A 163 -19.70 27.60 -103.23
C GLU A 163 -21.00 28.44 -103.33
N VAL A 164 -21.30 29.23 -102.30
CA VAL A 164 -22.44 30.16 -102.25
C VAL A 164 -22.15 31.42 -103.07
N ARG A 165 -20.91 31.94 -103.04
CA ARG A 165 -20.42 33.07 -103.86
C ARG A 165 -20.50 32.73 -105.34
N ASP A 166 -19.98 31.57 -105.74
CA ASP A 166 -19.95 31.13 -107.14
C ASP A 166 -21.37 30.97 -107.70
N LEU A 167 -22.27 30.36 -106.92
CA LEU A 167 -23.68 30.20 -107.29
C LEU A 167 -24.43 31.54 -107.35
N TRP A 168 -24.19 32.45 -106.40
CA TRP A 168 -24.78 33.79 -106.40
C TRP A 168 -24.32 34.61 -107.63
N ALA A 169 -23.02 34.57 -107.95
CA ALA A 169 -22.46 35.23 -109.12
C ALA A 169 -22.99 34.65 -110.44
N GLN A 170 -23.14 33.32 -110.54
CA GLN A 170 -23.74 32.66 -111.71
C GLN A 170 -25.22 33.03 -111.87
N LEU A 171 -26.04 32.92 -110.80
CA LEU A 171 -27.45 33.30 -110.84
C LEU A 171 -27.66 34.77 -111.22
N ARG A 172 -26.86 35.68 -110.66
CA ARG A 172 -26.92 37.11 -110.93
C ARG A 172 -26.56 37.48 -112.38
N ASN A 173 -25.71 36.70 -113.05
CA ASN A 173 -25.28 36.93 -114.43
C ASN A 173 -26.12 36.18 -115.48
N GLU A 174 -26.56 34.95 -115.20
CA GLU A 174 -27.28 34.10 -116.17
C GLU A 174 -28.81 34.14 -115.99
N HIS A 175 -29.30 34.18 -114.75
CA HIS A 175 -30.73 34.03 -114.42
C HIS A 175 -31.18 34.95 -113.26
N PRO A 176 -31.15 36.28 -113.43
CA PRO A 176 -31.42 37.24 -112.35
C PRO A 176 -32.84 37.11 -111.75
N GLU A 177 -33.82 36.60 -112.50
CA GLU A 177 -35.19 36.34 -112.00
C GLU A 177 -35.26 35.21 -110.95
N LEU A 178 -34.17 34.46 -110.74
CA LEU A 178 -34.04 33.46 -109.67
C LEU A 178 -33.29 33.98 -108.43
N LEU A 179 -32.65 35.15 -108.51
CA LEU A 179 -31.77 35.66 -107.45
C LEU A 179 -32.56 35.96 -106.16
N ASP A 180 -33.70 36.65 -106.26
CA ASP A 180 -34.59 36.95 -105.12
C ASP A 180 -35.05 35.67 -104.39
N ASN A 181 -35.31 34.59 -105.13
CA ASN A 181 -35.73 33.30 -104.57
C ASN A 181 -34.56 32.59 -103.86
N PHE A 182 -33.34 32.76 -104.35
CA PHE A 182 -32.12 32.23 -103.74
C PHE A 182 -31.74 33.00 -102.48
N GLU A 183 -31.85 34.33 -102.50
CA GLU A 183 -31.63 35.19 -101.33
C GLU A 183 -32.73 34.96 -100.26
N GLU A 184 -34.00 34.79 -100.63
CA GLU A 184 -35.03 34.38 -99.66
C GLU A 184 -34.76 32.98 -99.07
N PHE A 185 -34.26 32.04 -99.89
CA PHE A 185 -33.86 30.71 -99.40
C PHE A 185 -32.69 30.79 -98.41
N LEU A 186 -31.63 31.53 -98.75
CA LEU A 186 -30.48 31.76 -97.85
C LEU A 186 -30.92 32.44 -96.54
N PHE A 187 -31.79 33.44 -96.61
CA PHE A 187 -32.35 34.10 -95.42
C PHE A 187 -33.11 33.11 -94.52
N ARG A 188 -34.03 32.34 -95.09
CA ARG A 188 -34.84 31.36 -94.34
C ARG A 188 -33.98 30.26 -93.70
N VAL A 189 -32.97 29.77 -94.41
CA VAL A 189 -32.01 28.78 -93.87
C VAL A 189 -31.14 29.39 -92.77
N SER A 190 -30.69 30.63 -92.94
CA SER A 190 -29.85 31.33 -91.95
C SER A 190 -30.63 31.63 -90.66
N SER A 191 -31.85 32.16 -90.78
CA SER A 191 -32.75 32.39 -89.65
C SER A 191 -33.00 31.09 -88.89
N TYR A 192 -33.36 30.01 -89.59
CA TYR A 192 -33.62 28.72 -88.95
C TYR A 192 -32.40 28.13 -88.23
N ILE A 193 -31.19 28.24 -88.79
CA ILE A 193 -29.97 27.77 -88.11
C ILE A 193 -29.62 28.66 -86.90
N GLN A 194 -29.83 29.98 -86.99
CA GLN A 194 -29.64 30.89 -85.87
C GLN A 194 -30.66 30.63 -84.75
N GLU A 195 -31.93 30.43 -85.08
CA GLU A 195 -33.00 30.06 -84.13
C GLU A 195 -32.63 28.76 -83.39
N VAL A 196 -32.16 27.73 -84.11
CA VAL A 196 -31.69 26.47 -83.50
C VAL A 196 -30.42 26.66 -82.65
N HIS A 197 -29.53 27.57 -83.03
CA HIS A 197 -28.35 27.92 -82.23
C HIS A 197 -28.75 28.61 -80.92
N ASP A 198 -29.68 29.56 -80.98
CA ASP A 198 -30.15 30.33 -79.82
C ASP A 198 -31.01 29.46 -78.88
N GLU A 199 -31.83 28.55 -79.42
CA GLU A 199 -32.50 27.51 -78.64
C GLU A 199 -31.51 26.58 -77.94
N LYS A 200 -30.48 26.12 -78.66
CA LYS A 200 -29.39 25.30 -78.08
C LYS A 200 -28.70 26.05 -76.94
N GLU A 201 -28.31 27.32 -77.13
CA GLU A 201 -27.63 28.08 -76.07
C GLU A 201 -28.56 28.31 -74.88
N SER A 202 -29.84 28.61 -75.11
CA SER A 202 -30.86 28.75 -74.08
C SER A 202 -31.01 27.47 -73.24
N VAL A 203 -31.06 26.30 -73.89
CA VAL A 203 -31.10 24.99 -73.22
C VAL A 203 -29.79 24.73 -72.45
N GLU A 204 -28.63 25.01 -73.03
CA GLU A 204 -27.34 24.91 -72.33
C GLU A 204 -27.28 25.83 -71.10
N GLN A 205 -27.76 27.07 -71.19
CA GLN A 205 -27.83 27.99 -70.05
C GLN A 205 -28.77 27.46 -68.96
N VAL A 206 -29.92 26.87 -69.32
CA VAL A 206 -30.85 26.24 -68.36
C VAL A 206 -30.22 25.02 -67.70
N LEU A 207 -29.51 24.18 -68.45
CA LEU A 207 -28.79 23.02 -67.91
C LEU A 207 -27.67 23.46 -66.95
N LYS A 208 -26.80 24.39 -67.35
CA LYS A 208 -25.73 24.96 -66.50
C LYS A 208 -26.30 25.59 -65.21
N ARG A 209 -27.45 26.28 -65.29
CA ARG A 209 -28.16 26.79 -64.10
C ARG A 209 -28.62 25.62 -63.21
N LYS A 210 -29.27 24.60 -63.76
CA LYS A 210 -29.77 23.44 -63.01
C LYS A 210 -28.67 22.57 -62.39
N GLU A 211 -27.54 22.42 -63.07
CA GLU A 211 -26.33 21.81 -62.54
C GLU A 211 -25.85 22.59 -61.32
N THR A 212 -25.64 23.91 -61.43
CA THR A 212 -25.21 24.72 -60.27
C THR A 212 -26.23 24.79 -59.13
N ASP A 213 -27.54 24.69 -59.41
CA ASP A 213 -28.59 24.60 -58.38
C ASP A 213 -28.55 23.25 -57.64
N HIS A 214 -28.36 22.14 -58.38
CA HIS A 214 -28.19 20.83 -57.78
C HIS A 214 -26.92 20.78 -56.91
N ASP A 215 -25.81 21.31 -57.41
CA ASP A 215 -24.56 21.44 -56.68
C ASP A 215 -24.70 22.22 -55.37
N ARG A 216 -25.48 23.31 -55.37
CA ARG A 216 -25.78 24.10 -54.15
C ARG A 216 -26.56 23.27 -53.13
N GLU A 217 -27.62 22.60 -53.55
CA GLU A 217 -28.45 21.81 -52.63
C GLU A 217 -27.71 20.55 -52.12
N VAL A 218 -26.91 19.90 -52.96
CA VAL A 218 -26.04 18.78 -52.54
C VAL A 218 -25.03 19.22 -51.49
N ARG A 219 -24.32 20.34 -51.70
CA ARG A 219 -23.38 20.92 -50.70
C ARG A 219 -24.11 21.26 -49.40
N ARG A 220 -25.26 21.95 -49.49
CA ARG A 220 -26.10 22.29 -48.33
C ARG A 220 -26.54 21.05 -47.54
N LEU A 221 -26.94 19.96 -48.21
CA LEU A 221 -27.32 18.72 -47.54
C LEU A 221 -26.13 18.05 -46.83
N TYR A 222 -24.92 18.11 -47.40
CA TYR A 222 -23.69 17.69 -46.72
C TYR A 222 -23.36 18.57 -45.50
N GLU A 223 -23.48 19.89 -45.62
CA GLU A 223 -23.26 20.85 -44.53
C GLU A 223 -24.27 20.66 -43.38
N GLU A 224 -25.56 20.48 -43.68
CA GLU A 224 -26.61 20.19 -42.70
C GLU A 224 -26.37 18.83 -42.00
N MET A 225 -25.94 17.80 -42.75
CA MET A 225 -25.59 16.49 -42.20
C MET A 225 -24.34 16.57 -41.30
N GLU A 226 -23.29 17.29 -41.70
CA GLU A 226 -22.09 17.47 -40.87
C GLU A 226 -22.40 18.21 -39.57
N GLN A 227 -23.25 19.25 -39.63
CA GLN A 227 -23.73 19.97 -38.44
C GLN A 227 -24.54 19.05 -37.50
N GLN A 228 -25.42 18.20 -38.03
CA GLN A 228 -26.13 17.19 -37.24
C GLN A 228 -25.18 16.18 -36.59
N ILE A 229 -24.22 15.65 -37.36
CA ILE A 229 -23.20 14.71 -36.85
C ILE A 229 -22.35 15.38 -35.76
N LYS A 230 -21.97 16.65 -35.92
CA LYS A 230 -21.19 17.40 -34.93
C LYS A 230 -21.98 17.65 -33.64
N THR A 231 -23.21 18.15 -33.75
CA THR A 231 -24.06 18.43 -32.59
C THR A 231 -24.43 17.17 -31.80
N GLU A 232 -24.71 16.05 -32.47
CA GLU A 232 -24.92 14.77 -31.77
C GLU A 232 -23.65 14.22 -31.10
N LYS A 233 -22.46 14.35 -31.74
CA LYS A 233 -21.17 14.02 -31.10
C LYS A 233 -20.95 14.85 -29.84
N GLU A 234 -21.15 16.17 -29.90
CA GLU A 234 -21.02 17.08 -28.76
C GLU A 234 -22.03 16.75 -27.65
N ARG A 235 -23.29 16.45 -28.00
CA ARG A 235 -24.34 16.03 -27.05
C ARG A 235 -24.00 14.72 -26.35
N LEU A 236 -23.47 13.73 -27.08
CA LEU A 236 -23.03 12.45 -26.52
C LEU A 236 -21.83 12.63 -25.58
N LEU A 237 -20.81 13.37 -26.01
CA LEU A 237 -19.63 13.68 -25.17
C LEU A 237 -20.01 14.43 -23.89
N TYR A 238 -20.96 15.38 -23.96
CA TYR A 238 -21.48 16.06 -22.77
C TYR A 238 -22.23 15.10 -21.84
N GLN A 239 -23.12 14.26 -22.38
CA GLN A 239 -23.86 13.28 -21.57
C GLN A 239 -22.91 12.29 -20.89
N ASP A 240 -21.89 11.82 -21.59
CA ASP A 240 -20.90 10.89 -21.08
C ASP A 240 -20.00 11.53 -20.01
N SER A 241 -19.50 12.74 -20.26
CA SER A 241 -18.79 13.55 -19.26
C SER A 241 -19.62 13.75 -17.98
N MET A 242 -20.94 13.97 -18.11
CA MET A 242 -21.84 14.12 -16.97
C MET A 242 -22.09 12.79 -16.23
N LYS A 243 -22.22 11.66 -16.95
CA LYS A 243 -22.28 10.31 -16.35
C LYS A 243 -20.99 10.00 -15.58
N HIS A 244 -19.83 10.15 -16.21
CA HIS A 244 -18.53 9.92 -15.59
C HIS A 244 -18.28 10.84 -14.40
N ARG A 245 -18.67 12.13 -14.47
CA ARG A 245 -18.62 13.06 -13.33
C ARG A 245 -19.51 12.59 -12.18
N GLY A 246 -20.74 12.17 -12.48
CA GLY A 246 -21.65 11.58 -11.49
C GLY A 246 -21.03 10.39 -10.75
N THR A 247 -20.61 9.37 -11.50
CA THR A 247 -19.95 8.17 -10.96
C THR A 247 -18.69 8.52 -10.17
N ASN A 248 -17.84 9.43 -10.67
CA ASN A 248 -16.64 9.87 -9.97
C ASN A 248 -16.98 10.53 -8.62
N THR A 249 -17.96 11.44 -8.56
CA THR A 249 -18.40 12.05 -7.29
C THR A 249 -19.03 11.07 -6.30
N LEU A 250 -19.63 9.97 -6.78
CA LEU A 250 -20.12 8.88 -5.93
C LEU A 250 -18.95 8.05 -5.37
N LEU A 251 -18.00 7.66 -6.21
CA LEU A 251 -16.80 6.94 -5.80
C LEU A 251 -15.93 7.76 -4.83
N GLN A 252 -15.79 9.08 -5.04
CA GLN A 252 -15.10 9.97 -4.10
C GLN A 252 -15.78 10.06 -2.73
N LYS A 253 -17.11 9.97 -2.66
CA LYS A 253 -17.84 9.91 -1.39
C LYS A 253 -17.63 8.57 -0.70
N GLU A 254 -17.74 7.47 -1.44
CA GLU A 254 -17.54 6.12 -0.90
C GLU A 254 -16.10 5.92 -0.40
N LEU A 255 -15.09 6.44 -1.11
CA LEU A 255 -13.70 6.46 -0.65
C LEU A 255 -13.55 7.26 0.65
N LYS A 256 -14.10 8.47 0.74
CA LYS A 256 -14.05 9.28 1.98
C LYS A 256 -14.77 8.63 3.16
N ASN A 257 -15.88 7.95 2.92
CA ASN A 257 -16.56 7.16 3.95
C ASN A 257 -15.64 6.02 4.45
N ARG A 258 -14.99 5.29 3.53
CA ARG A 258 -14.05 4.21 3.87
C ARG A 258 -12.78 4.71 4.56
N GLU A 259 -12.26 5.86 4.18
CA GLU A 259 -11.15 6.54 4.85
C GLU A 259 -11.52 6.85 6.31
N GLN A 260 -12.72 7.41 6.56
CA GLN A 260 -13.22 7.69 7.91
C GLN A 260 -13.52 6.42 8.72
N GLU A 261 -14.05 5.37 8.10
CA GLU A 261 -14.23 4.04 8.72
C GLU A 261 -12.86 3.47 9.17
N LEU A 262 -11.84 3.56 8.33
CA LEU A 262 -10.48 3.10 8.63
C LEU A 262 -9.80 3.94 9.73
N GLU A 263 -9.93 5.28 9.69
CA GLU A 263 -9.43 6.17 10.75
C GLU A 263 -10.07 5.85 12.11
N SER A 264 -11.38 5.58 12.14
CA SER A 264 -12.11 5.17 13.35
C SER A 264 -11.62 3.82 13.89
N ILE A 265 -11.41 2.83 13.01
CA ILE A 265 -10.84 1.53 13.39
C ILE A 265 -9.42 1.67 13.94
N ILE A 266 -8.57 2.49 13.31
CA ILE A 266 -7.20 2.75 13.77
C ILE A 266 -7.18 3.48 15.12
N ALA A 267 -8.12 4.41 15.37
CA ALA A 267 -8.26 5.05 16.66
C ALA A 267 -8.69 4.05 17.75
N GLY A 268 -9.68 3.20 17.46
CA GLY A 268 -10.11 2.12 18.36
C GLY A 268 -9.01 1.11 18.65
N GLN A 269 -8.23 0.70 17.65
CA GLN A 269 -7.07 -0.18 17.82
C GLN A 269 -6.04 0.45 18.78
N LYS A 270 -5.64 1.71 18.56
CA LYS A 270 -4.68 2.41 19.43
C LYS A 270 -5.17 2.52 20.87
N GLN A 271 -6.47 2.74 21.09
CA GLN A 271 -7.05 2.75 22.43
C GLN A 271 -6.99 1.36 23.10
N LEU A 272 -7.28 0.29 22.37
CA LEU A 272 -7.17 -1.09 22.87
C LEU A 272 -5.71 -1.48 23.15
N GLU A 273 -4.76 -1.08 22.30
CA GLU A 273 -3.32 -1.29 22.51
C GLU A 273 -2.84 -0.59 23.78
N GLN A 274 -3.27 0.66 24.03
CA GLN A 274 -2.96 1.39 25.27
C GLN A 274 -3.57 0.71 26.51
N GLN A 275 -4.81 0.21 26.42
CA GLN A 275 -5.45 -0.53 27.51
C GLN A 275 -4.72 -1.86 27.81
N LEU A 276 -4.34 -2.61 26.78
CA LEU A 276 -3.55 -3.84 26.92
C LEU A 276 -2.16 -3.55 27.51
N GLN A 277 -1.50 -2.47 27.10
CA GLN A 277 -0.21 -2.06 27.66
C GLN A 277 -0.34 -1.72 29.15
N ALA A 278 -1.36 -0.94 29.55
CA ALA A 278 -1.62 -0.57 30.94
C ALA A 278 -1.90 -1.79 31.83
N LEU A 279 -2.79 -2.69 31.40
CA LEU A 279 -3.10 -3.94 32.10
C LEU A 279 -1.87 -4.86 32.19
N ASN A 280 -1.00 -4.88 31.18
CA ASN A 280 0.24 -5.65 31.22
C ASN A 280 1.25 -5.06 32.22
N SER A 281 1.40 -3.73 32.31
CA SER A 281 2.20 -3.11 33.38
C SER A 281 1.66 -3.41 34.77
N GLU A 282 0.35 -3.26 35.00
CA GLU A 282 -0.29 -3.60 36.28
C GLU A 282 -0.10 -5.09 36.64
N GLN A 283 -0.22 -5.99 35.65
CA GLN A 283 0.04 -7.42 35.86
C GLN A 283 1.52 -7.70 36.19
N VAL A 284 2.48 -7.00 35.57
CA VAL A 284 3.91 -7.14 35.87
C VAL A 284 4.22 -6.61 37.26
N GLU A 285 3.69 -5.44 37.64
CA GLU A 285 3.83 -4.90 39.00
C GLU A 285 3.22 -5.83 40.05
N THR A 286 2.01 -6.33 39.82
CA THR A 286 1.34 -7.31 40.68
C THR A 286 2.15 -8.60 40.84
N ARG A 287 2.78 -9.09 39.76
CA ARG A 287 3.70 -10.24 39.81
C ARG A 287 4.94 -9.93 40.65
N VAL A 288 5.56 -8.77 40.47
CA VAL A 288 6.73 -8.34 41.26
C VAL A 288 6.37 -8.21 42.75
N GLN A 289 5.22 -7.62 43.08
CA GLN A 289 4.74 -7.54 44.46
C GLN A 289 4.47 -8.92 45.07
N ASN A 290 3.82 -9.83 44.32
CA ASN A 290 3.60 -11.22 44.75
C ASN A 290 4.92 -11.96 45.02
N VAL A 291 5.94 -11.76 44.18
CA VAL A 291 7.27 -12.36 44.38
C VAL A 291 7.94 -11.80 45.64
N ARG A 292 7.88 -10.48 45.88
CA ARG A 292 8.41 -9.86 47.11
C ARG A 292 7.71 -10.38 48.37
N LEU A 293 6.37 -10.49 48.35
CA LEU A 293 5.58 -11.01 49.47
C LEU A 293 5.89 -12.49 49.76
N ARG A 294 6.20 -13.30 48.75
CA ARG A 294 6.65 -14.69 48.95
C ARG A 294 7.99 -14.75 49.66
N HIS A 295 9.00 -14.03 49.18
CA HIS A 295 10.32 -13.98 49.82
C HIS A 295 10.22 -13.50 51.28
N LEU A 296 9.40 -12.48 51.57
CA LEU A 296 9.19 -12.00 52.94
C LEU A 296 8.48 -13.04 53.82
N ASN A 297 7.49 -13.76 53.28
CA ASN A 297 6.78 -14.82 54.02
C ASN A 297 7.69 -16.04 54.26
N GLU A 298 8.52 -16.41 53.29
CA GLU A 298 9.57 -17.43 53.41
C GLU A 298 10.59 -17.04 54.48
N GLU A 299 11.08 -15.79 54.48
CA GLU A 299 12.01 -15.29 55.51
C GLU A 299 11.37 -15.27 56.91
N LEU A 300 10.13 -14.79 57.04
CA LEU A 300 9.39 -14.81 58.32
C LEU A 300 9.12 -16.24 58.80
N GLN A 301 8.84 -17.18 57.88
CA GLN A 301 8.69 -18.60 58.22
C GLN A 301 10.02 -19.20 58.68
N GLU A 302 11.15 -18.88 58.04
CA GLU A 302 12.46 -19.30 58.53
C GLU A 302 12.79 -18.69 59.90
N GLN A 303 12.48 -17.41 60.14
CA GLN A 303 12.66 -16.76 61.44
C GLN A 303 11.81 -17.43 62.53
N LEU A 304 10.56 -17.77 62.23
CA LEU A 304 9.68 -18.54 63.11
C LEU A 304 10.25 -19.94 63.41
N GLU A 305 10.77 -20.65 62.40
CA GLU A 305 11.39 -21.96 62.59
C GLU A 305 12.74 -21.89 63.34
N ARG A 306 13.50 -20.80 63.22
CA ARG A 306 14.67 -20.52 64.08
C ARG A 306 14.24 -20.37 65.54
N SER A 307 13.28 -19.48 65.81
CA SER A 307 12.76 -19.20 67.15
C SER A 307 12.11 -20.44 67.81
N LYS A 308 11.40 -21.28 67.04
CA LYS A 308 10.88 -22.57 67.54
C LYS A 308 12.00 -23.49 68.03
N ARG A 309 13.08 -23.67 67.25
CA ARG A 309 14.21 -24.52 67.65
C ARG A 309 14.93 -23.97 68.88
N GLU A 310 15.11 -22.65 68.95
CA GLU A 310 15.67 -21.98 70.13
C GLU A 310 14.80 -22.21 71.38
N LEU A 311 13.47 -22.14 71.23
CA LEU A 311 12.51 -22.43 72.29
C LEU A 311 12.52 -23.91 72.70
N GLU A 312 12.59 -24.85 71.74
CA GLU A 312 12.73 -26.30 72.01
C GLU A 312 14.03 -26.60 72.77
N ILE A 313 15.15 -25.97 72.38
CA ILE A 313 16.44 -26.07 73.07
C ILE A 313 16.32 -25.51 74.50
N ALA A 314 15.69 -24.35 74.70
CA ALA A 314 15.45 -23.79 76.03
C ALA A 314 14.54 -24.70 76.90
N GLN A 315 13.48 -25.28 76.33
CA GLN A 315 12.62 -26.25 77.01
C GLN A 315 13.35 -27.55 77.37
N ASN A 316 14.29 -27.99 76.53
CA ASN A 316 15.15 -29.15 76.83
C ASN A 316 16.08 -28.86 78.01
N HIS A 317 16.74 -27.70 78.04
CA HIS A 317 17.57 -27.30 79.19
C HIS A 317 16.74 -27.15 80.47
N LEU A 318 15.53 -26.57 80.40
CA LEU A 318 14.65 -26.48 81.57
C LEU A 318 14.19 -27.85 82.08
N ARG A 319 13.93 -28.82 81.19
CA ARG A 319 13.64 -30.21 81.58
C ARG A 319 14.85 -30.87 82.26
N GLN A 320 16.05 -30.71 81.69
CA GLN A 320 17.29 -31.23 82.29
C GLN A 320 17.54 -30.65 83.69
N LEU A 321 17.42 -29.32 83.85
CA LEU A 321 17.58 -28.67 85.16
C LEU A 321 16.55 -29.13 86.18
N HIS A 322 15.30 -29.39 85.77
CA HIS A 322 14.28 -29.93 86.68
C HIS A 322 14.48 -31.43 86.98
N GLU A 323 15.01 -32.22 86.04
CA GLU A 323 15.44 -33.60 86.31
C GLU A 323 16.64 -33.64 87.28
N GLU A 324 17.58 -32.71 87.16
CA GLU A 324 18.69 -32.52 88.11
C GLU A 324 18.20 -32.06 89.48
N GLU A 325 17.28 -31.10 89.54
CA GLU A 325 16.64 -30.63 90.78
C GLU A 325 15.91 -31.77 91.51
N ASN A 326 15.10 -32.55 90.79
CA ASN A 326 14.41 -33.71 91.33
C ASN A 326 15.39 -34.80 91.80
N GLN A 327 16.46 -35.07 91.05
CA GLN A 327 17.51 -36.00 91.48
C GLN A 327 18.23 -35.52 92.74
N GLU A 328 18.53 -34.23 92.84
CA GLU A 328 19.12 -33.63 94.04
C GLU A 328 18.13 -33.64 95.22
N GLN A 329 16.84 -33.46 94.99
CA GLN A 329 15.82 -33.61 96.03
C GLN A 329 15.71 -35.07 96.50
N GLU A 330 15.69 -36.04 95.59
CA GLU A 330 15.76 -37.46 95.94
C GLU A 330 17.04 -37.81 96.73
N ARG A 331 18.20 -37.25 96.35
CA ARG A 331 19.46 -37.44 97.10
C ARG A 331 19.34 -36.88 98.51
N LYS A 332 18.80 -35.66 98.67
CA LYS A 332 18.54 -35.04 99.98
C LYS A 332 17.58 -35.88 100.82
N ASP A 333 16.47 -36.36 100.26
CA ASP A 333 15.48 -37.16 100.98
C ASP A 333 16.01 -38.54 101.39
N ARG A 334 16.79 -39.21 100.52
CA ARG A 334 17.52 -40.44 100.84
C ARG A 334 18.54 -40.22 101.97
N ASP A 335 19.23 -39.08 101.97
CA ASP A 335 20.22 -38.71 102.97
C ASP A 335 19.58 -38.33 104.32
N VAL A 336 18.50 -37.55 104.30
CA VAL A 336 17.66 -37.24 105.48
C VAL A 336 17.08 -38.52 106.07
N PHE A 337 16.58 -39.44 105.24
CA PHE A 337 16.10 -40.74 105.69
C PHE A 337 17.24 -41.59 106.31
N ARG A 338 18.43 -41.61 105.70
CA ARG A 338 19.62 -42.29 106.24
C ARG A 338 20.04 -41.73 107.60
N VAL A 339 20.11 -40.40 107.73
CA VAL A 339 20.44 -39.71 108.98
C VAL A 339 19.37 -39.96 110.04
N SER A 340 18.09 -39.81 109.71
CA SER A 340 16.96 -40.07 110.63
C SER A 340 16.92 -41.51 111.10
N ARG A 341 17.16 -42.49 110.21
CA ARG A 341 17.23 -43.92 110.56
C ARG A 341 18.42 -44.23 111.47
N ASN A 342 19.57 -43.59 111.25
CA ASN A 342 20.73 -43.76 112.13
C ASN A 342 20.52 -43.07 113.49
N MET A 343 19.98 -41.85 113.52
CA MET A 343 19.61 -41.15 114.75
C MET A 343 18.56 -41.91 115.56
N GLN A 344 17.62 -42.62 114.91
CA GLN A 344 16.67 -43.51 115.58
C GLN A 344 17.35 -44.78 116.15
N LYS A 345 18.38 -45.34 115.48
CA LYS A 345 19.20 -46.43 116.07
C LYS A 345 19.96 -45.93 117.30
N GLU A 346 20.58 -44.76 117.23
CA GLU A 346 21.29 -44.16 118.37
C GLU A 346 20.34 -43.86 119.53
N LYS A 347 19.17 -43.26 119.26
CA LYS A 347 18.10 -43.08 120.25
C LYS A 347 17.69 -44.40 120.91
N GLN A 348 17.55 -45.49 120.14
CA GLN A 348 17.28 -46.82 120.70
C GLN A 348 18.47 -47.38 121.50
N SER A 349 19.71 -47.12 121.07
CA SER A 349 20.93 -47.50 121.79
C SER A 349 21.01 -46.80 123.15
N LEU A 350 20.82 -45.48 123.17
CA LEU A 350 20.74 -44.64 124.37
C LEU A 350 19.57 -45.04 125.28
N LEU A 351 18.41 -45.40 124.73
CA LEU A 351 17.29 -45.92 125.52
C LEU A 351 17.63 -47.26 126.20
N ARG A 352 18.27 -48.20 125.48
CA ARG A 352 18.76 -49.46 126.10
C ARG A 352 19.83 -49.20 127.16
N GLN A 353 20.71 -48.22 126.96
CA GLN A 353 21.69 -47.80 127.98
C GLN A 353 21.00 -47.20 129.21
N LEU A 354 19.96 -46.37 129.02
CA LEU A 354 19.14 -45.84 130.11
C LEU A 354 18.35 -46.94 130.83
N GLU A 355 17.88 -47.97 130.12
CA GLU A 355 17.23 -49.15 130.68
C GLU A 355 18.21 -50.01 131.48
N LEU A 356 19.41 -50.27 130.96
CA LEU A 356 20.50 -50.93 131.70
C LEU A 356 20.92 -50.14 132.94
N LEU A 357 20.99 -48.80 132.85
CA LEU A 357 21.27 -47.93 134.00
C LEU A 357 20.13 -47.94 135.02
N ARG A 358 18.86 -48.01 134.57
CA ARG A 358 17.69 -48.19 135.45
C ARG A 358 17.69 -49.55 136.12
N GLU A 359 17.99 -50.63 135.39
CA GLU A 359 18.14 -51.97 135.94
C GLU A 359 19.29 -52.06 136.93
N MET A 360 20.44 -51.45 136.64
CA MET A 360 21.59 -51.42 137.54
C MET A 360 21.26 -50.59 138.80
N ASN A 361 20.61 -49.43 138.65
CA ASN A 361 20.11 -48.66 139.80
C ASN A 361 19.05 -49.44 140.59
N LYS A 362 18.25 -50.28 139.93
CA LYS A 362 17.30 -51.16 140.62
C LYS A 362 18.04 -52.27 141.36
N LYS A 363 18.96 -53.00 140.72
CA LYS A 363 19.78 -54.05 141.34
C LYS A 363 20.57 -53.51 142.54
N LEU A 364 21.18 -52.33 142.44
CA LEU A 364 21.88 -51.67 143.54
C LEU A 364 20.93 -51.26 144.70
N ARG A 365 19.65 -50.96 144.40
CA ARG A 365 18.62 -50.76 145.44
C ARG A 365 18.17 -52.09 146.04
N ASP A 366 17.88 -53.08 145.22
CA ASP A 366 17.47 -54.42 145.64
C ASP A 366 18.57 -55.10 146.51
N GLU A 367 19.85 -54.89 146.18
CA GLU A 367 21.03 -55.33 146.94
C GLU A 367 21.21 -54.57 148.26
N ARG A 368 21.04 -53.24 148.25
CA ARG A 368 21.01 -52.42 149.48
C ARG A 368 19.87 -52.85 150.39
N ASP A 369 18.69 -53.06 149.84
CA ASP A 369 17.47 -53.42 150.58
C ASP A 369 17.57 -54.87 151.11
N ALA A 370 18.25 -55.76 150.38
CA ALA A 370 18.64 -57.09 150.88
C ALA A 370 19.73 -57.03 151.97
N PHE A 371 20.65 -56.08 151.91
CA PHE A 371 21.64 -55.81 152.97
C PHE A 371 20.96 -55.28 154.25
N GLU A 372 19.99 -54.37 154.10
CA GLU A 372 19.15 -53.91 155.21
C GLU A 372 18.24 -55.01 155.76
N ALA A 373 17.71 -55.91 154.91
CA ALA A 373 16.98 -57.09 155.37
C ALA A 373 17.87 -58.06 156.17
N LYS A 374 19.12 -58.29 155.75
CA LYS A 374 20.12 -59.07 156.53
C LYS A 374 20.49 -58.39 157.86
N LYS A 375 20.54 -57.06 157.89
CA LYS A 375 20.75 -56.26 159.11
C LYS A 375 19.56 -56.40 160.07
N LEU A 376 18.32 -56.37 159.57
CA LEU A 376 17.10 -56.56 160.36
C LEU A 376 16.95 -57.99 160.91
N LEU A 377 17.36 -59.02 160.16
CA LEU A 377 17.33 -60.41 160.64
C LEU A 377 18.27 -60.65 161.83
N ASN A 378 19.49 -60.08 161.82
CA ASN A 378 20.43 -60.18 162.94
C ASN A 378 19.96 -59.47 164.22
N LEU A 379 19.05 -58.49 164.12
CA LEU A 379 18.53 -57.74 165.28
C LEU A 379 17.41 -58.47 166.03
N ARG A 380 16.84 -59.55 165.48
CA ARG A 380 15.69 -60.27 166.08
C ARG A 380 16.04 -61.23 167.22
N ALA A 381 17.31 -61.29 167.64
CA ALA A 381 17.82 -62.25 168.61
C ALA A 381 17.81 -61.77 170.08
N ARG A 382 17.33 -60.55 170.41
CA ARG A 382 17.40 -60.06 171.82
C ARG A 382 16.34 -59.02 172.21
N ALA A 383 15.86 -59.19 173.45
CA ALA A 383 15.13 -58.24 174.31
C ALA A 383 13.67 -57.87 173.95
N VAL A 384 12.76 -58.23 174.87
CA VAL A 384 11.39 -57.71 175.05
C VAL A 384 11.41 -56.79 176.27
N LEU A 385 10.72 -55.63 176.27
CA LEU A 385 10.27 -54.93 177.50
C LEU A 385 9.30 -53.74 177.25
N VAL A 386 8.25 -53.65 178.08
CA VAL A 386 7.34 -52.51 178.39
C VAL A 386 6.36 -51.99 177.29
N LYS A 387 5.18 -51.53 177.74
CA LYS A 387 4.07 -50.92 176.97
C LYS A 387 3.37 -49.79 177.78
N HIS A 388 2.55 -49.00 177.06
CA HIS A 388 1.36 -48.22 177.48
C HIS A 388 1.48 -46.88 178.26
N ASN A 389 1.11 -45.81 177.55
CA ASN A 389 0.10 -44.78 177.86
C ASN A 389 -0.13 -43.99 176.54
N ALA A 390 -1.19 -43.24 176.24
CA ALA A 390 -2.60 -43.18 176.60
C ALA A 390 -3.24 -42.04 175.73
N ASN A 391 -4.13 -42.41 174.81
CA ASN A 391 -5.31 -41.68 174.26
C ASN A 391 -5.28 -40.24 173.70
N CYS A 392 -5.72 -40.14 172.42
CA CYS A 392 -6.76 -39.25 171.82
C CYS A 392 -6.71 -37.70 171.97
N PHE A 393 -7.18 -36.87 171.00
CA PHE A 393 -7.88 -37.07 169.71
C PHE A 393 -7.45 -35.92 168.74
N SER A 394 -7.20 -36.19 167.45
CA SER A 394 -7.21 -35.17 166.37
C SER A 394 -7.24 -35.86 164.98
N CYS A 395 -7.64 -35.15 163.91
CA CYS A 395 -7.88 -35.76 162.60
C CYS A 395 -7.39 -34.94 161.39
N CYS A 396 -6.74 -35.64 160.45
CA CYS A 396 -6.43 -35.32 159.05
C CYS A 396 -5.64 -34.04 158.70
N ARG A 397 -4.37 -34.24 158.29
CA ARG A 397 -3.58 -33.32 157.44
C ARG A 397 -2.53 -34.14 156.67
N CYS A 398 -2.38 -33.92 155.37
CA CYS A 398 -1.32 -34.53 154.55
C CYS A 398 -0.37 -33.46 153.97
N CYS A 399 0.82 -33.87 153.54
CA CYS A 399 2.01 -33.05 153.73
C CYS A 399 2.51 -32.24 152.52
N HIS A 400 3.10 -31.09 152.86
CA HIS A 400 4.21 -30.40 152.19
C HIS A 400 5.49 -31.31 152.13
N HIS A 401 6.64 -30.99 151.51
CA HIS A 401 7.29 -29.70 151.13
C HIS A 401 8.48 -29.95 150.14
N LEU A 402 8.95 -28.89 149.44
CA LEU A 402 10.36 -28.46 149.14
C LEU A 402 11.50 -29.50 148.80
N ARG A 403 12.64 -29.18 148.14
CA ARG A 403 13.46 -27.94 148.00
C ARG A 403 14.51 -28.09 146.85
N HIS A 404 14.93 -26.98 146.20
CA HIS A 404 16.29 -26.48 145.83
C HIS A 404 17.46 -27.45 145.42
N ALA A 405 18.49 -27.08 144.62
CA ALA A 405 18.85 -25.86 143.85
C ALA A 405 20.09 -26.07 142.90
N GLU A 406 20.41 -25.08 142.03
CA GLU A 406 21.74 -24.48 141.65
C GLU A 406 23.03 -25.37 141.48
N SER A 407 24.05 -25.13 140.64
CA SER A 407 24.51 -24.04 139.70
C SER A 407 25.80 -24.54 138.95
N LEU A 408 26.63 -23.87 138.10
CA LEU A 408 26.82 -22.49 137.55
C LEU A 408 27.81 -22.51 136.32
N HIS A 409 27.67 -21.59 135.34
CA HIS A 409 28.70 -21.09 134.36
C HIS A 409 29.36 -22.09 133.33
N CYS A 410 30.00 -21.67 132.21
CA CYS A 410 30.55 -20.36 131.78
C CYS A 410 30.45 -20.09 130.23
N HIS A 411 30.74 -18.84 129.81
CA HIS A 411 30.98 -18.23 128.47
C HIS A 411 31.47 -19.12 127.29
N MET A 412 31.33 -18.78 125.98
CA MET A 412 30.87 -17.58 125.22
C MET A 412 30.37 -18.01 123.79
N ASP A 413 30.16 -17.25 122.68
CA ASP A 413 30.48 -15.86 122.24
C ASP A 413 29.56 -15.34 121.06
N HIS A 414 29.91 -14.19 120.48
CA HIS A 414 29.48 -13.45 119.26
C HIS A 414 29.43 -14.23 117.90
N LEU A 415 28.80 -13.78 116.78
CA LEU A 415 28.46 -12.42 116.26
C LEU A 415 27.21 -12.42 115.32
N SER A 416 26.70 -11.23 114.94
CA SER A 416 25.68 -10.94 113.89
C SER A 416 26.28 -9.90 112.89
N PRO A 417 25.59 -9.17 111.95
CA PRO A 417 24.17 -9.02 111.55
C PRO A 417 23.93 -9.55 110.09
N GLN A 418 23.03 -9.13 109.16
CA GLN A 418 22.22 -7.91 108.88
C GLN A 418 20.87 -8.19 108.13
N HIS A 419 20.06 -7.12 108.04
CA HIS A 419 18.91 -6.83 107.14
C HIS A 419 19.23 -5.46 106.45
N PRO A 420 18.36 -4.78 105.63
CA PRO A 420 17.01 -5.07 105.12
C PRO A 420 16.90 -4.94 103.57
N GLY A 421 15.68 -4.85 103.01
CA GLY A 421 15.41 -4.74 101.56
C GLY A 421 14.85 -3.39 101.06
N LEU A 422 14.40 -3.40 99.80
CA LEU A 422 13.71 -2.36 98.99
C LEU A 422 12.70 -3.14 98.09
N SER A 423 11.45 -2.78 97.77
CA SER A 423 10.63 -1.55 97.61
C SER A 423 10.38 -1.19 96.13
N HIS A 424 9.10 -1.04 95.76
CA HIS A 424 8.57 -0.73 94.41
C HIS A 424 8.79 -1.84 93.34
N ALA A 425 7.87 -2.20 92.44
CA ALA A 425 6.65 -1.60 91.86
C ALA A 425 6.86 -0.70 90.62
N THR A 426 6.73 -1.30 89.43
CA THR A 426 6.37 -0.62 88.18
C THR A 426 5.40 -1.49 87.36
N SER A 427 4.23 -0.94 87.04
CA SER A 427 3.35 -1.41 85.97
C SER A 427 3.68 -0.68 84.66
N GLY A 428 3.64 -1.40 83.54
CA GLY A 428 3.91 -0.93 82.18
C GLY A 428 3.95 -2.17 81.28
N ALA A 429 3.01 -2.46 80.37
CA ALA A 429 1.98 -1.62 79.75
C ALA A 429 2.54 -0.49 78.87
N ASP A 430 3.06 -0.87 77.70
CA ASP A 430 3.07 -0.05 76.50
C ASP A 430 2.70 -0.92 75.28
N CYS A 431 1.56 -0.58 74.70
CA CYS A 431 1.18 -0.75 73.29
C CYS A 431 0.54 0.60 72.90
N PRO A 432 0.57 1.04 71.63
CA PRO A 432 0.93 0.28 70.42
C PRO A 432 2.26 0.68 69.77
#